data_AF-A0A1M6Y0R5-F1
#
_entry.id   AF-A0A1M6Y0R5-F1
#
_cell.length_a   1.000
_cell.length_b   1.000
_cell.length_c   1.000
_cell.angle_alpha   90.00
_cell.angle_beta   90.00
_cell.angle_gamma   90.00
#
_symmetry.space_group_name_H-M   'P 1'
#
loop_
_entity.id
_entity.type
_entity.pdbx_description
1 polymer ?
#
loop_
_entity_poly.entity_id
_entity_poly.type
_entity_poly.pdbx_seq_one_letter_code
_entity_poly.pdbx_strand_id
1 'polypeptide(L)'
;MSFFCCHTKVKLKGIADFKGSAIHFKGQEDAFLVYLKDQVQLMKAATIAQLKKELQFRSQDEVMQLCLRLARFKKENKELLTYLLFEAENEESYIEAVKQEMDEMFSEINVNSFFYIKKSVRKILRTLKKYIRYSGDKATEVELLLYFCEKLNGFSPSIRRNTTLLNLYQRQLEYIEKKIPLLHEDLQHDYGLVLRGLKP
;
A
#
# COMPACT_ATOMS: atom_id res chain seq x y z
N MET A 1 -50.06 -15.46 -17.19
CA MET A 1 -50.83 -14.64 -16.25
C MET A 1 -50.10 -13.32 -16.06
N SER A 2 -50.79 -12.24 -16.42
CA SER A 2 -50.70 -10.85 -15.94
C SER A 2 -49.34 -10.12 -15.80
N PHE A 3 -49.15 -9.17 -16.71
CA PHE A 3 -48.78 -7.75 -16.50
C PHE A 3 -47.74 -7.38 -15.43
N PHE A 4 -46.65 -6.75 -15.89
CA PHE A 4 -46.28 -5.44 -15.36
C PHE A 4 -46.06 -4.46 -16.51
N CYS A 5 -46.91 -3.44 -16.53
CA CYS A 5 -46.82 -2.28 -17.41
C CYS A 5 -45.78 -1.33 -16.82
N CYS A 6 -44.75 -0.96 -17.57
CA CYS A 6 -44.09 0.32 -17.36
C CYS A 6 -44.13 1.08 -18.68
N HIS A 7 -45.20 1.87 -18.83
CA HIS A 7 -45.27 2.90 -19.84
C HIS A 7 -44.27 4.00 -19.50
N THR A 8 -43.15 3.99 -20.20
CA THR A 8 -42.40 5.23 -20.45
C THR A 8 -42.24 5.37 -21.95
N LYS A 9 -43.19 6.08 -22.57
CA LYS A 9 -43.09 6.54 -23.95
C LYS A 9 -41.93 7.54 -24.03
N VAL A 10 -40.73 7.08 -24.40
CA VAL A 10 -39.69 7.98 -24.88
C VAL A 10 -40.03 8.34 -26.32
N LYS A 11 -40.53 9.56 -26.52
CA LYS A 11 -40.69 10.19 -27.83
C LYS A 11 -39.30 10.43 -28.42
N LEU A 12 -38.79 9.50 -29.22
CA LEU A 12 -37.68 9.80 -30.12
C LEU A 12 -38.26 10.58 -31.31
N LYS A 13 -38.20 11.90 -31.22
CA LYS A 13 -38.45 12.81 -32.34
C LYS A 13 -37.25 12.75 -33.27
N GLY A 14 -37.47 12.24 -34.47
CA GLY A 14 -36.68 12.51 -35.67
C GLY A 14 -35.29 11.87 -35.71
N ILE A 15 -35.13 10.86 -36.56
CA ILE A 15 -34.29 10.92 -37.77
C ILE A 15 -34.35 9.52 -38.43
N ALA A 16 -34.58 9.54 -39.74
CA ALA A 16 -34.42 8.47 -40.73
C ALA A 16 -35.52 7.40 -40.81
N ASP A 17 -36.37 7.56 -41.84
CA ASP A 17 -36.94 6.48 -42.61
C ASP A 17 -35.83 5.51 -43.05
N PHE A 18 -35.97 4.21 -42.74
CA PHE A 18 -35.15 3.17 -43.34
C PHE A 18 -36.07 2.14 -44.00
N LYS A 19 -36.13 2.20 -45.34
CA LYS A 19 -36.70 1.13 -46.18
C LYS A 19 -35.92 -0.16 -45.94
N GLY A 20 -36.64 -1.28 -45.98
CA GLY A 20 -36.16 -2.60 -45.61
C GLY A 20 -34.82 -3.00 -46.25
N SER A 21 -33.91 -3.41 -45.39
CA SER A 21 -32.95 -4.49 -45.62
C SER A 21 -32.57 -5.01 -44.23
N ALA A 22 -32.51 -6.32 -44.06
CA ALA A 22 -32.24 -6.96 -42.77
C ALA A 22 -30.96 -6.40 -42.13
N ILE A 23 -31.11 -5.71 -41.00
CA ILE A 23 -29.97 -5.29 -40.18
C ILE A 23 -29.77 -6.37 -39.12
N HIS A 24 -28.75 -7.20 -39.31
CA HIS A 24 -28.27 -8.09 -38.27
C HIS A 24 -27.66 -7.24 -37.15
N PHE A 25 -28.43 -6.94 -36.09
CA PHE A 25 -27.89 -6.34 -34.88
C PHE A 25 -27.22 -7.43 -34.04
N LYS A 26 -25.93 -7.69 -34.28
CA LYS A 26 -25.04 -8.17 -33.21
C LYS A 26 -24.65 -6.93 -32.40
N GLY A 27 -25.03 -6.86 -31.12
CA GLY A 27 -24.48 -5.85 -30.19
C GLY A 27 -25.48 -4.93 -29.46
N GLN A 28 -26.76 -5.27 -29.38
CA GLN A 28 -27.71 -4.47 -28.57
C GLN A 28 -27.60 -4.73 -27.06
N GLU A 29 -27.05 -5.89 -26.66
CA GLU A 29 -26.70 -6.17 -25.25
C GLU A 29 -25.48 -5.35 -24.78
N ASP A 30 -24.55 -5.03 -25.69
CA ASP A 30 -23.33 -4.29 -25.37
C ASP A 30 -23.59 -2.80 -25.09
N ALA A 31 -24.51 -2.17 -25.82
CA ALA A 31 -24.87 -0.77 -25.58
C ALA A 31 -25.56 -0.57 -24.22
N PHE A 32 -26.38 -1.53 -23.78
CA PHE A 32 -27.02 -1.49 -22.46
C PHE A 32 -26.00 -1.73 -21.32
N LEU A 33 -25.04 -2.62 -21.53
CA LEU A 33 -23.92 -2.85 -20.59
C LEU A 33 -22.95 -1.67 -20.54
N VAL A 34 -22.70 -0.96 -21.65
CA VAL A 34 -21.92 0.28 -21.68
C VAL A 34 -22.66 1.39 -20.95
N TYR A 35 -23.97 1.54 -21.19
CA TYR A 35 -24.81 2.51 -20.47
C TYR A 35 -24.86 2.22 -18.96
N LEU A 36 -24.98 0.95 -18.56
CA LEU A 36 -24.92 0.54 -17.16
C LEU A 36 -23.52 0.71 -16.55
N LYS A 37 -22.43 0.47 -17.31
CA LYS A 37 -21.06 0.77 -16.87
C LYS A 37 -20.84 2.27 -16.65
N ASP A 38 -21.44 3.12 -17.48
CA ASP A 38 -21.36 4.58 -17.33
C ASP A 38 -22.22 5.11 -16.17
N GLN A 39 -23.37 4.50 -15.90
CA GLN A 39 -24.22 4.81 -14.74
C GLN A 39 -23.60 4.33 -13.40
N VAL A 40 -22.63 3.42 -13.45
CA VAL A 40 -21.88 2.91 -12.28
C VAL A 40 -20.44 3.44 -12.28
N GLN A 41 -20.24 4.71 -12.63
CA GLN A 41 -19.07 5.46 -12.15
C GLN A 41 -19.27 5.77 -10.66
N LEU A 42 -19.09 4.74 -9.83
CA LEU A 42 -18.91 4.83 -8.38
C LEU A 42 -17.84 5.91 -8.13
N MET A 43 -18.25 7.02 -7.49
CA MET A 43 -17.50 8.28 -7.29
C MET A 43 -16.04 8.33 -7.79
N LYS A 44 -15.77 9.21 -8.77
CA LYS A 44 -14.39 9.58 -9.14
C LYS A 44 -13.71 10.27 -7.96
N ALA A 45 -12.60 9.71 -7.49
CA ALA A 45 -11.81 10.32 -6.43
C ALA A 45 -11.25 11.68 -6.88
N ALA A 46 -11.39 12.70 -6.04
CA ALA A 46 -10.79 14.01 -6.28
C ALA A 46 -9.26 13.94 -6.17
N THR A 47 -8.56 14.78 -6.93
CA THR A 47 -7.10 14.89 -6.87
C THR A 47 -6.64 15.49 -5.54
N ILE A 48 -5.40 15.22 -5.14
CA ILE A 48 -4.78 15.81 -3.93
C ILE A 48 -4.83 17.35 -3.99
N ALA A 49 -4.63 17.95 -5.16
CA ALA A 49 -4.69 19.40 -5.34
C ALA A 49 -6.10 19.98 -5.10
N GLN A 50 -7.15 19.29 -5.56
CA GLN A 50 -8.54 19.69 -5.29
C GLN A 50 -8.89 19.53 -3.82
N LEU A 51 -8.52 18.41 -3.20
CA LEU A 51 -8.73 18.17 -1.76
C LEU A 51 -8.02 19.24 -0.92
N LYS A 52 -6.77 19.58 -1.27
CA LYS A 52 -6.01 20.62 -0.58
C LYS A 52 -6.70 21.98 -0.65
N LYS A 53 -7.17 22.39 -1.84
CA LYS A 53 -7.91 23.65 -2.00
C LYS A 53 -9.18 23.67 -1.15
N GLU A 54 -9.96 22.59 -1.18
CA GLU A 54 -11.20 22.51 -0.40
C GLU A 54 -10.95 22.56 1.11
N LEU A 55 -9.93 21.82 1.60
CA LEU A 55 -9.56 21.82 3.01
C LEU A 55 -9.07 23.20 3.51
N GLN A 56 -8.49 24.02 2.63
CA GLN A 56 -8.06 25.38 2.98
C GLN A 56 -9.23 26.35 3.23
N PHE A 57 -10.42 26.07 2.69
CA PHE A 57 -11.62 26.87 2.91
C PHE A 57 -12.44 26.44 4.13
N ARG A 58 -11.99 25.40 4.85
CA ARG A 58 -12.67 24.84 6.02
C ARG A 58 -12.11 25.42 7.32
N SER A 59 -12.94 25.46 8.36
CA SER A 59 -12.48 25.84 9.69
C SER A 59 -11.59 24.76 10.30
N GLN A 60 -10.80 25.13 11.32
CA GLN A 60 -9.95 24.18 12.05
C GLN A 60 -10.77 23.03 12.65
N ASP A 61 -11.94 23.32 13.21
CA ASP A 61 -12.84 22.31 13.78
C ASP A 61 -13.37 21.35 12.71
N GLU A 62 -13.77 21.87 11.54
CA GLU A 62 -14.21 21.02 10.42
C GLU A 62 -13.09 20.10 9.94
N VAL A 63 -11.87 20.62 9.79
CA VAL A 63 -10.69 19.83 9.39
C VAL A 63 -10.40 18.74 10.43
N MET A 64 -10.45 19.08 11.71
CA MET A 64 -10.28 18.10 12.80
C MET A 64 -11.32 16.98 12.72
N GLN A 65 -12.60 17.31 12.52
CA GLN A 65 -13.66 16.30 12.38
C GLN A 65 -13.45 15.40 11.15
N LEU A 66 -12.97 15.96 10.03
CA LEU A 66 -12.61 15.19 8.84
C LEU A 66 -11.45 14.22 9.13
N CYS A 67 -10.38 14.68 9.79
CA CYS A 67 -9.27 13.83 10.20
C CYS A 67 -9.71 12.68 11.11
N LEU A 68 -10.58 12.96 12.09
CA LEU A 68 -11.14 11.93 12.98
C LEU A 68 -12.00 10.92 12.23
N ARG A 69 -12.79 11.37 11.25
CA ARG A 69 -13.57 10.48 10.38
C ARG A 69 -12.66 9.57 9.55
N LEU A 70 -11.56 10.11 9.00
CA LEU A 70 -10.57 9.33 8.24
C LEU A 70 -9.87 8.28 9.13
N ALA A 71 -9.55 8.64 10.37
CA ALA A 71 -8.93 7.74 11.34
C ALA A 71 -9.87 6.58 11.74
N ARG A 72 -11.17 6.86 11.89
CA ARG A 72 -12.19 5.82 12.16
C ARG A 72 -12.42 4.92 10.95
N PHE A 73 -12.26 5.44 9.73
CA PHE A 73 -12.52 4.71 8.50
C PHE A 73 -11.46 3.65 8.17
N LYS A 74 -10.17 3.97 8.34
CA LYS A 74 -9.07 3.05 7.99
C LYS A 74 -8.03 2.98 9.09
N LYS A 75 -7.68 1.75 9.51
CA LYS A 75 -6.64 1.50 10.53
C LYS A 75 -5.31 2.19 10.18
N GLU A 76 -4.88 2.08 8.92
CA GLU A 76 -3.63 2.72 8.46
C GLU A 76 -3.63 4.25 8.62
N ASN A 77 -4.78 4.92 8.50
CA ASN A 77 -4.87 6.36 8.73
C ASN A 77 -4.68 6.69 10.21
N LYS A 78 -5.26 5.88 11.09
CA LYS A 78 -5.09 6.03 12.54
C LYS A 78 -3.64 5.77 12.95
N GLU A 79 -3.01 4.72 12.41
CA GLU A 79 -1.60 4.41 12.66
C GLU A 79 -0.69 5.56 12.20
N LEU A 80 -0.89 6.10 10.99
CA LEU A 80 -0.12 7.25 10.50
C LEU A 80 -0.33 8.50 11.37
N LEU A 81 -1.56 8.81 11.77
CA LEU A 81 -1.82 9.93 12.69
C LEU A 81 -1.19 9.72 14.05
N THR A 82 -1.13 8.47 14.53
CA THR A 82 -0.45 8.13 15.79
C THR A 82 1.03 8.45 15.68
N TYR A 83 1.67 8.00 14.59
CA TYR A 83 3.06 8.34 14.32
C TYR A 83 3.29 9.86 14.27
N LEU A 84 2.51 10.58 13.45
CA LEU A 84 2.69 12.02 13.24
C LEU A 84 2.48 12.87 14.50
N LEU A 85 1.60 12.44 15.41
CA LEU A 85 1.23 13.23 16.59
C LEU A 85 1.99 12.84 17.86
N PHE A 86 2.54 11.62 17.93
CA PHE A 86 3.12 11.10 19.18
C PHE A 86 4.53 10.55 19.02
N GLU A 87 4.90 10.00 17.86
CA GLU A 87 6.17 9.30 17.68
C GLU A 87 7.21 10.13 16.91
N ALA A 88 6.76 11.02 16.01
CA ALA A 88 7.63 11.77 15.11
C ALA A 88 8.61 12.74 15.80
N GLU A 89 8.38 13.07 17.08
CA GLU A 89 9.32 13.88 17.87
C GLU A 89 10.51 13.06 18.39
N ASN A 90 10.40 11.74 18.46
CA ASN A 90 11.44 10.83 18.93
C ASN A 90 11.59 9.63 18.00
N GLU A 91 12.29 9.85 16.90
CA GLU A 91 12.50 8.84 15.86
C GLU A 91 13.26 7.61 16.37
N GLU A 92 14.22 7.78 17.28
CA GLU A 92 14.98 6.68 17.86
C GLU A 92 14.07 5.71 18.63
N SER A 93 13.16 6.25 19.46
CA SER A 93 12.17 5.44 20.19
C SER A 93 11.23 4.71 19.23
N TYR A 94 10.83 5.37 18.14
CA TYR A 94 9.99 4.76 17.11
C TYR A 94 10.71 3.59 16.42
N ILE A 95 11.98 3.77 16.05
CA ILE A 95 12.80 2.72 15.43
C ILE A 95 12.90 1.51 16.35
N GLU A 96 13.19 1.71 17.63
CA GLU A 96 13.30 0.62 18.60
C GLU A 96 11.97 -0.12 18.80
N ALA A 97 10.84 0.60 18.86
CA ALA A 97 9.52 -0.02 18.91
C ALA A 97 9.24 -0.88 17.67
N VAL A 98 9.60 -0.41 16.47
CA VAL A 98 9.45 -1.17 15.23
C VAL A 98 10.36 -2.41 15.21
N LYS A 99 11.60 -2.31 15.72
CA LYS A 99 12.50 -3.46 15.85
C LYS A 99 11.93 -4.52 16.80
N GLN A 100 11.37 -4.09 17.94
CA GLN A 100 10.72 -5.00 18.90
C GLN A 100 9.51 -5.72 18.27
N GLU A 101 8.62 -4.99 17.61
CA GLU A 101 7.49 -5.61 16.90
C GLU A 101 7.97 -6.58 15.81
N MET A 102 9.05 -6.24 15.10
CA MET A 102 9.64 -7.12 14.09
C MET A 102 10.16 -8.42 14.71
N ASP A 103 10.82 -8.33 15.87
CA ASP A 103 11.32 -9.47 16.62
C ASP A 103 10.20 -10.41 17.08
N GLU A 104 9.11 -9.85 17.61
CA GLU A 104 7.91 -10.60 17.94
C GLU A 104 7.37 -11.33 16.70
N MET A 105 7.22 -10.63 15.58
CA MET A 105 6.73 -11.24 14.34
C MET A 105 7.65 -12.36 13.80
N PHE A 106 8.97 -12.24 13.98
CA PHE A 106 9.91 -13.31 13.63
C PHE A 106 9.80 -14.52 14.58
N SER A 107 9.53 -14.29 15.87
CA SER A 107 9.34 -15.35 16.86
C SER A 107 8.06 -16.17 16.61
N GLU A 108 7.04 -15.55 16.03
CA GLU A 108 5.76 -16.18 15.67
C GLU A 108 5.81 -16.97 14.34
N ILE A 109 6.95 -17.02 13.65
CA ILE A 109 7.03 -17.73 12.37
C ILE A 109 6.84 -19.23 12.58
N ASN A 110 5.83 -19.79 11.91
CA ASN A 110 5.71 -21.23 11.78
C ASN A 110 6.85 -21.81 10.92
N VAL A 111 7.76 -22.54 11.58
CA VAL A 111 8.94 -23.16 10.96
C VAL A 111 8.71 -24.56 10.40
N ASN A 112 7.49 -25.10 10.46
CA ASN A 112 7.18 -26.46 10.01
C ASN A 112 7.37 -26.65 8.50
N SER A 113 7.28 -25.56 7.72
CA SER A 113 7.48 -25.60 6.27
C SER A 113 7.98 -24.27 5.73
N PHE A 114 8.87 -24.33 4.74
CA PHE A 114 9.30 -23.15 3.96
C PHE A 114 8.14 -22.40 3.30
N PHE A 115 6.98 -23.03 3.09
CA PHE A 115 5.79 -22.32 2.65
C PHE A 115 5.34 -21.27 3.67
N TYR A 116 5.23 -21.65 4.95
CA TYR A 116 4.83 -20.75 6.03
C TYR A 116 5.90 -19.70 6.32
N ILE A 117 7.18 -20.10 6.34
CA ILE A 117 8.29 -19.16 6.50
C ILE A 117 8.25 -18.07 5.42
N LYS A 118 8.16 -18.45 4.14
CA LYS A 118 8.04 -17.48 3.03
C LYS A 118 6.80 -16.60 3.15
N LYS A 119 5.68 -17.12 3.66
CA LYS A 119 4.45 -16.35 3.87
C LYS A 119 4.66 -15.30 4.97
N SER A 120 5.24 -15.69 6.10
CA SER A 120 5.48 -14.82 7.25
C SER A 120 6.56 -13.78 6.96
N VAL A 121 7.71 -14.16 6.38
CA VAL A 121 8.78 -13.21 6.00
C VAL A 121 8.25 -12.12 5.05
N ARG A 122 7.42 -12.49 4.07
CA ARG A 122 6.78 -11.49 3.19
C ARG A 122 5.77 -10.62 3.92
N LYS A 123 5.08 -11.14 4.95
CA LYS A 123 4.18 -10.35 5.80
C LYS A 123 4.99 -9.33 6.60
N ILE A 124 6.07 -9.77 7.26
CA ILE A 124 6.99 -8.92 8.02
C ILE A 124 7.54 -7.80 7.14
N LEU A 125 8.09 -8.12 5.97
CA LEU A 125 8.64 -7.10 5.07
C LEU A 125 7.60 -6.07 4.61
N ARG A 126 6.34 -6.49 4.39
CA ARG A 126 5.25 -5.57 4.05
C ARG A 126 4.88 -4.66 5.22
N THR A 127 4.80 -5.21 6.43
CA THR A 127 4.56 -4.44 7.66
C THR A 127 5.67 -3.43 7.89
N LEU A 128 6.93 -3.85 7.74
CA LEU A 128 8.09 -2.98 7.88
C LEU A 128 8.07 -1.80 6.90
N LYS A 129 7.81 -2.08 5.61
CA LYS A 129 7.71 -1.01 4.59
C LYS A 129 6.56 -0.03 4.87
N LYS A 130 5.50 -0.47 5.54
CA LYS A 130 4.41 0.38 5.99
C LYS A 130 4.91 1.33 7.09
N TYR A 131 5.64 0.83 8.08
CA TYR A 131 6.22 1.65 9.16
C TYR A 131 7.30 2.63 8.66
N ILE A 132 8.16 2.19 7.74
CA ILE A 132 9.11 3.06 7.04
C ILE A 132 8.37 4.20 6.31
N ARG A 133 7.24 3.91 5.67
CA ARG A 133 6.45 4.93 4.96
C ARG A 133 5.80 5.95 5.91
N TYR A 134 5.52 5.58 7.15
CA TYR A 134 5.01 6.52 8.14
C TYR A 134 6.08 7.53 8.53
N SER A 135 7.30 7.04 8.77
CA SER A 135 8.45 7.89 9.05
C SER A 135 8.79 8.82 7.89
N GLY A 136 8.98 8.25 6.70
CA GLY A 136 9.43 9.00 5.52
C GLY A 136 10.91 9.43 5.60
N ASP A 137 11.61 9.15 6.70
CA ASP A 137 13.03 9.39 6.83
C ASP A 137 13.87 8.31 6.13
N LYS A 138 14.95 8.74 5.47
CA LYS A 138 15.80 7.84 4.68
C LYS A 138 16.75 7.03 5.55
N ALA A 139 17.23 7.60 6.66
CA ALA A 139 18.12 6.88 7.57
C ALA A 139 17.35 5.75 8.26
N THR A 140 16.14 6.06 8.74
CA THR A 140 15.17 5.11 9.30
C THR A 140 14.84 3.99 8.32
N GLU A 141 14.62 4.30 7.03
CA GLU A 141 14.42 3.29 5.99
C GLU A 141 15.60 2.30 5.91
N VAL A 142 16.84 2.80 5.89
CA VAL A 142 18.04 1.97 5.78
C VAL A 142 18.27 1.14 7.04
N GLU A 143 18.16 1.75 8.22
CA GLU A 143 18.38 1.09 9.51
C GLU A 143 17.42 -0.08 9.72
N LEU A 144 16.12 0.15 9.52
CA LEU A 144 15.10 -0.88 9.68
C LEU A 144 15.24 -2.02 8.68
N LEU A 145 15.65 -1.73 7.44
CA LEU A 145 15.90 -2.77 6.43
C LEU A 145 17.18 -3.57 6.71
N LEU A 146 18.22 -2.94 7.24
CA LEU A 146 19.43 -3.64 7.70
C LEU A 146 19.08 -4.59 8.84
N TYR A 147 18.34 -4.13 9.83
CA TYR A 147 17.88 -4.96 10.95
C TYR A 147 17.05 -6.16 10.46
N PHE A 148 16.10 -5.93 9.54
CA PHE A 148 15.35 -7.03 8.92
C PHE A 148 16.26 -8.07 8.25
N CYS A 149 17.29 -7.62 7.53
CA CYS A 149 18.26 -8.50 6.88
C CYS A 149 19.07 -9.29 7.92
N GLU A 150 19.54 -8.65 8.98
CA GLU A 150 20.24 -9.30 10.09
C GLU A 150 19.40 -10.42 10.71
N LYS A 151 18.14 -10.11 11.10
CA LYS A 151 17.20 -11.10 11.65
C LYS A 151 16.95 -12.25 10.67
N LEU A 152 16.79 -11.95 9.38
CA LEU A 152 16.54 -12.96 8.36
C LEU A 152 17.76 -13.84 8.10
N ASN A 153 18.97 -13.29 8.14
CA ASN A 153 20.23 -14.04 7.98
C ASN A 153 20.51 -14.95 9.19
N GLY A 154 20.21 -14.48 10.40
CA GLY A 154 20.30 -15.27 11.64
C GLY A 154 19.14 -16.25 11.87
N PHE A 155 18.12 -16.26 11.00
CA PHE A 155 16.93 -17.08 11.18
C PHE A 155 17.18 -18.58 10.97
N SER A 156 16.52 -19.41 11.79
CA SER A 156 16.52 -20.87 11.66
C SER A 156 15.11 -21.41 11.39
N PRO A 157 14.91 -22.29 10.40
CA PRO A 157 15.90 -22.92 9.54
C PRO A 157 16.50 -21.94 8.50
N SER A 158 17.79 -22.13 8.20
CA SER A 158 18.56 -21.22 7.35
C SER A 158 17.88 -20.93 6.00
N ILE A 159 17.82 -19.64 5.67
CA ILE A 159 17.27 -19.13 4.40
C ILE A 159 18.02 -19.63 3.16
N ARG A 160 19.29 -20.04 3.31
CA ARG A 160 20.13 -20.55 2.21
C ARG A 160 19.59 -21.84 1.60
N ARG A 161 18.76 -22.58 2.35
CA ARG A 161 18.07 -23.79 1.88
C ARG A 161 16.91 -23.48 0.91
N ASN A 162 16.55 -22.21 0.75
CA ASN A 162 15.45 -21.81 -0.11
C ASN A 162 15.82 -20.64 -1.02
N THR A 163 15.85 -20.89 -2.33
CA THR A 163 16.21 -19.89 -3.35
C THR A 163 15.32 -18.65 -3.31
N THR A 164 14.02 -18.78 -3.02
CA THR A 164 13.11 -17.62 -2.95
C THR A 164 13.45 -16.69 -1.78
N LEU A 165 13.77 -17.26 -0.61
CA LEU A 165 14.17 -16.48 0.56
C LEU A 165 15.54 -15.83 0.35
N LEU A 166 16.49 -16.58 -0.21
CA LEU A 166 17.82 -16.05 -0.54
C LEU A 166 17.73 -14.89 -1.54
N ASN A 167 16.92 -15.03 -2.60
CA ASN A 167 16.72 -13.97 -3.59
C ASN A 167 15.97 -12.76 -2.99
N LEU A 168 15.09 -12.96 -2.00
CA LEU A 168 14.46 -11.85 -1.29
C LEU A 168 15.49 -11.08 -0.47
N TYR A 169 16.34 -11.81 0.27
CA TYR A 169 17.42 -11.25 1.07
C TYR A 169 18.41 -10.44 0.22
N GLN A 170 18.95 -11.04 -0.84
CA GLN A 170 19.88 -10.37 -1.76
C GLN A 170 19.30 -9.09 -2.37
N ARG A 171 18.02 -9.13 -2.80
CA ARG A 171 17.35 -7.93 -3.32
C ARG A 171 17.17 -6.83 -2.27
N GLN A 172 17.02 -7.18 -0.98
CA GLN A 172 16.99 -6.15 0.07
C GLN A 172 18.39 -5.56 0.28
N LEU A 173 19.45 -6.37 0.28
CA LEU A 173 20.83 -5.86 0.37
C LEU A 173 21.16 -4.92 -0.81
N GLU A 174 20.81 -5.30 -2.04
CA GLU A 174 20.99 -4.44 -3.23
C GLU A 174 20.18 -3.14 -3.15
N TYR A 175 18.98 -3.19 -2.57
CA TYR A 175 18.15 -2.00 -2.37
C TYR A 175 18.78 -1.06 -1.35
N ILE A 176 19.25 -1.59 -0.22
CA ILE A 176 19.96 -0.84 0.83
C ILE A 176 21.23 -0.21 0.26
N GLU A 177 22.03 -0.97 -0.49
CA GLU A 177 23.27 -0.50 -1.12
C GLU A 177 23.06 0.73 -1.99
N LYS A 178 21.94 0.81 -2.72
CA LYS A 178 21.57 1.96 -3.54
C LYS A 178 21.07 3.16 -2.73
N LYS A 179 20.59 2.92 -1.51
CA LYS A 179 20.02 3.96 -0.62
C LYS A 179 21.07 4.60 0.27
N ILE A 180 22.09 3.86 0.70
CA ILE A 180 23.16 4.36 1.56
C ILE A 180 23.78 5.66 1.02
N PRO A 181 24.18 5.77 -0.27
CA PRO A 181 24.79 7.00 -0.80
C PRO A 181 23.90 8.25 -0.76
N LEU A 182 22.60 8.11 -0.48
CA LEU A 182 21.65 9.21 -0.37
C LEU A 182 21.56 9.79 1.05
N LEU A 183 22.33 9.23 2.00
CA LEU A 183 22.39 9.65 3.41
C LEU A 183 23.56 10.59 3.66
N HIS A 184 23.66 11.11 4.88
CA HIS A 184 24.82 11.88 5.35
C HIS A 184 26.09 11.02 5.39
N GLU A 185 27.28 11.62 5.24
CA GLU A 185 28.55 10.90 5.14
C GLU A 185 28.83 9.99 6.35
N ASP A 186 28.50 10.44 7.57
CA ASP A 186 28.68 9.64 8.78
C ASP A 186 27.85 8.35 8.72
N LEU A 187 26.56 8.48 8.40
CA LEU A 187 25.64 7.35 8.26
C LEU A 187 26.02 6.44 7.08
N GLN A 188 26.61 7.00 6.02
CA GLN A 188 27.10 6.19 4.91
C GLN A 188 28.18 5.21 5.36
N HIS A 189 29.10 5.68 6.20
CA HIS A 189 30.18 4.86 6.73
C HIS A 189 29.63 3.75 7.63
N ASP A 190 28.82 4.12 8.61
CA ASP A 190 28.30 3.21 9.63
C ASP A 190 27.42 2.11 9.02
N TYR A 191 26.43 2.50 8.21
CA TYR A 191 25.56 1.53 7.53
C TYR A 191 26.30 0.74 6.46
N GLY A 192 27.33 1.32 5.85
CA GLY A 192 28.21 0.62 4.92
C GLY A 192 28.99 -0.52 5.58
N LEU A 193 29.44 -0.34 6.83
CA LEU A 193 30.08 -1.40 7.61
C LEU A 193 29.10 -2.54 7.91
N VAL A 194 27.90 -2.22 8.39
CA VAL A 194 26.85 -3.21 8.69
C VAL A 194 26.48 -3.99 7.43
N LEU A 195 26.23 -3.31 6.31
CA LEU A 195 25.89 -3.94 5.04
C LEU A 195 26.97 -4.92 4.57
N ARG A 196 28.25 -4.57 4.73
CA ARG A 196 29.37 -5.46 4.37
C ARG A 196 29.39 -6.73 5.21
N GLY A 197 29.10 -6.64 6.51
CA GLY A 197 29.01 -7.82 7.39
C GLY A 197 27.86 -8.78 7.04
N LEU A 198 26.82 -8.27 6.37
CA LEU A 198 25.67 -9.05 5.94
C LEU A 198 25.82 -9.68 4.55
N LYS A 199 26.77 -9.20 3.74
CA LYS A 199 27.06 -9.79 2.44
C LYS A 199 27.74 -11.16 2.63
N PRO A 200 27.29 -12.20 1.90
CA PRO A 200 27.82 -13.56 2.01
C PRO A 200 29.24 -13.70 1.47
#